data_AF-A0AB74PZG7-F1
#
_entry.id   AF-A0AB74PZG7-F1
#
_cell.length_a   1.000
_cell.length_b   1.000
_cell.length_c   1.000
_cell.angle_alpha   90.00
_cell.angle_beta   90.00
_cell.angle_gamma   90.00
#
_symmetry.space_group_name_H-M   'P 1'
#
loop_
_entity.id
_entity.type
_entity.pdbx_description
1 polymer ?
#
loop_
_entity_poly.entity_id
_entity_poly.type
_entity_poly.pdbx_seq_one_letter_code
_entity_poly.pdbx_strand_id
1 'polypeptide(L)'
;MSLHAFSFTEMIQIYVMIIFFIAFCLISPVMFYQLWAFVAPGLHNNERQFIYKYSFFSVLLFCAGVAFAFYVGFPMIIQFALKLSLTLNISPVIGFKAYLVELIRWLFTFGILFQLPILFIGLAKFGLIDTTSLKHYRKYIYFACFVLASIIAPPDLTLNILLTLPLILLFEFSMFIVKFTCRGKPPTH
;
A
#
# COMPACT_ATOMS: atom_id res chain seq x y z
N MET A 1 -6.86 27.82 -6.19
CA MET A 1 -8.06 27.01 -5.87
C MET A 1 -8.41 27.30 -4.41
N SER A 2 -9.52 27.97 -4.13
CA SER A 2 -9.96 28.23 -2.75
C SER A 2 -10.58 26.97 -2.16
N LEU A 3 -10.19 26.60 -0.94
CA LEU A 3 -10.74 25.45 -0.22
C LEU A 3 -11.84 25.95 0.72
N HIS A 4 -13.04 25.36 0.60
CA HIS A 4 -14.20 25.78 1.36
C HIS A 4 -14.50 24.79 2.50
N ALA A 5 -14.94 25.32 3.65
CA ALA A 5 -15.53 24.54 4.73
C ALA A 5 -17.05 24.63 4.61
N PHE A 6 -17.74 23.50 4.69
CA PHE A 6 -19.19 23.41 4.50
C PHE A 6 -19.96 23.31 5.83
N SER A 7 -19.30 22.93 6.94
CA SER A 7 -19.90 22.93 8.28
C SER A 7 -18.93 23.41 9.36
N PHE A 8 -19.45 23.98 10.45
CA PHE A 8 -18.65 24.47 11.58
C PHE A 8 -17.85 23.37 12.30
N THR A 9 -18.37 22.14 12.34
CA THR A 9 -17.71 21.00 13.00
C THR A 9 -16.58 20.40 12.18
N GLU A 10 -16.44 20.77 10.89
CA GLU A 10 -15.45 20.16 10.00
C GLU A 10 -14.02 20.47 10.43
N MET A 11 -13.76 21.68 10.93
CA MET A 11 -12.42 22.08 11.37
C MET A 11 -11.92 21.19 12.51
N ILE A 12 -12.80 20.88 13.48
CA ILE A 12 -12.48 19.99 14.59
C ILE A 12 -12.19 18.57 14.07
N GLN A 13 -13.03 18.05 13.18
CA GLN A 13 -12.86 16.72 12.62
C GLN A 13 -11.56 16.61 11.81
N ILE A 14 -11.24 17.61 11.01
CA ILE A 14 -9.99 17.69 10.24
C ILE A 14 -8.79 17.65 11.18
N TYR A 15 -8.79 18.46 12.22
CA TYR A 15 -7.70 18.53 13.19
C TYR A 15 -7.45 17.16 13.85
N VAL A 16 -8.51 16.50 14.30
CA VAL A 16 -8.43 15.15 14.89
C VAL A 16 -7.94 14.12 13.87
N MET A 17 -8.41 14.15 12.63
CA MET A 17 -7.98 13.23 11.56
C MET A 17 -6.49 13.37 11.26
N ILE A 18 -5.96 14.59 11.18
CA ILE A 18 -4.54 14.83 10.92
C ILE A 18 -3.69 14.31 12.06
N ILE A 19 -4.05 14.60 13.32
CA ILE A 19 -3.32 14.10 14.49
C ILE A 19 -3.32 12.57 14.51
N PHE A 20 -4.49 11.96 14.28
CA PHE A 20 -4.60 10.51 14.26
C PHE A 20 -3.72 9.88 13.18
N PHE A 21 -3.71 10.47 11.98
CA PHE A 21 -2.87 9.98 10.88
C PHE A 21 -1.36 10.12 11.19
N ILE A 22 -0.94 11.26 11.74
CA ILE A 22 0.47 11.47 12.14
C ILE A 22 0.86 10.50 13.26
N ALA A 23 0.01 10.33 14.28
CA ALA A 23 0.23 9.39 15.35
C ALA A 23 0.35 7.95 14.81
N PHE A 24 -0.51 7.56 13.86
CA PHE A 24 -0.42 6.27 13.18
C PHE A 24 0.90 6.09 12.44
N CYS A 25 1.36 7.09 11.69
CA CYS A 25 2.65 7.05 11.02
C CYS A 25 3.82 6.89 12.01
N LEU A 26 3.79 7.59 13.14
CA LEU A 26 4.82 7.50 14.18
C LEU A 26 4.81 6.14 14.90
N ILE A 27 3.63 5.56 15.11
CA ILE A 27 3.46 4.25 15.77
C ILE A 27 3.74 3.09 14.82
N SER A 28 3.69 3.32 13.50
CA SER A 28 3.88 2.29 12.47
C SER A 28 5.09 1.35 12.69
N PRO A 29 6.26 1.79 13.17
CA PRO A 29 7.39 0.89 13.46
C PRO A 29 7.06 -0.15 14.53
N VAL A 30 6.45 0.29 15.63
CA VAL A 30 6.05 -0.59 16.73
C VAL A 30 4.90 -1.49 16.28
N MET A 31 3.97 -0.96 15.50
CA MET A 31 2.83 -1.73 14.99
C MET A 31 3.28 -2.88 14.08
N PHE A 32 4.18 -2.63 13.13
CA PHE A 32 4.70 -3.69 12.27
C PHE A 32 5.53 -4.71 13.04
N TYR A 33 6.36 -4.26 13.98
CA TYR A 33 7.09 -5.18 14.86
C TYR A 33 6.14 -6.10 15.61
N GLN A 34 5.08 -5.55 16.21
CA GLN A 34 4.08 -6.31 16.95
C GLN A 34 3.31 -7.30 16.04
N LEU A 35 2.94 -6.88 14.83
CA LEU A 35 2.28 -7.73 13.84
C LEU A 35 3.14 -8.95 13.47
N TRP A 36 4.43 -8.74 13.20
CA TRP A 36 5.34 -9.84 12.91
C TRP A 36 5.68 -10.68 14.15
N ALA A 37 5.77 -10.06 15.32
CA ALA A 37 5.96 -10.75 16.59
C ALA A 37 4.79 -11.69 16.92
N PHE A 38 3.57 -11.36 16.50
CA PHE A 38 2.40 -12.22 16.63
C PHE A 38 2.47 -13.47 15.74
N VAL A 39 3.11 -13.36 14.56
CA VAL A 39 3.34 -14.51 13.67
C VAL A 39 4.52 -15.37 14.15
N ALA A 40 5.49 -14.76 14.85
CA ALA A 40 6.69 -15.40 15.41
C ALA A 40 6.47 -16.75 16.14
N PRO A 41 5.48 -16.93 17.04
CA PRO A 41 5.28 -18.20 17.74
C PRO A 41 4.98 -19.38 16.82
N GLY A 42 4.52 -19.14 15.58
CA GLY A 42 4.32 -20.18 14.56
C GLY A 42 5.56 -20.53 13.73
N LEU A 43 6.69 -19.83 13.94
CA LEU A 43 7.92 -19.98 13.14
C LEU A 43 9.00 -20.77 13.88
N HIS A 44 9.90 -21.38 13.11
CA HIS A 44 11.07 -22.04 13.68
C HIS A 44 12.02 -21.01 14.34
N ASN A 45 12.77 -21.44 15.37
CA ASN A 45 13.71 -20.57 16.11
C ASN A 45 14.71 -19.82 15.22
N ASN A 46 15.16 -20.45 14.13
CA ASN A 46 16.07 -19.86 13.14
C ASN A 46 15.40 -18.83 12.21
N GLU A 47 14.07 -18.85 12.10
CA GLU A 47 13.30 -17.95 11.26
C GLU A 47 12.91 -16.68 12.01
N ARG A 48 12.90 -16.72 13.36
CA ARG A 48 12.59 -15.56 14.21
C ARG A 48 13.51 -14.37 13.99
N GLN A 49 14.76 -14.59 13.56
CA GLN A 49 15.69 -13.51 13.19
C GLN A 49 15.24 -12.72 11.94
N PHE A 50 14.36 -13.31 11.11
CA PHE A 50 13.70 -12.61 10.00
C PHE A 50 12.92 -11.40 10.52
N ILE A 51 12.19 -11.56 11.61
CA ILE A 51 11.26 -10.55 12.12
C ILE A 51 12.00 -9.25 12.43
N TYR A 52 13.12 -9.33 13.15
CA TYR A 52 13.90 -8.14 13.49
C TYR A 52 14.46 -7.40 12.27
N LYS A 53 15.00 -8.14 11.29
CA LYS A 53 15.57 -7.53 10.08
C LYS A 53 14.49 -6.93 9.18
N TYR A 54 13.43 -7.68 8.93
CA TYR A 54 12.37 -7.30 7.99
C TYR A 54 11.38 -6.29 8.58
N SER A 55 11.26 -6.21 9.92
CA SER A 55 10.49 -5.15 10.59
C SER A 55 11.12 -3.76 10.40
N PHE A 56 12.44 -3.66 10.23
CA PHE A 56 13.06 -2.38 9.90
C PHE A 56 12.76 -2.01 8.44
N PHE A 57 12.87 -2.97 7.52
CA PHE A 57 12.51 -2.77 6.11
C PHE A 57 11.02 -2.43 5.94
N SER A 58 10.11 -2.95 6.77
CA SER A 58 8.67 -2.62 6.68
C SER A 58 8.38 -1.17 6.97
N VAL A 59 9.10 -0.55 7.91
CA VAL A 59 8.97 0.88 8.17
C VAL A 59 9.42 1.69 6.96
N LEU A 60 10.59 1.36 6.41
CA LEU A 60 11.11 2.05 5.24
C LEU A 60 10.15 1.93 4.05
N LEU A 61 9.60 0.74 3.84
CA LEU A 61 8.67 0.46 2.76
C LEU A 61 7.31 1.14 2.99
N PHE A 62 6.85 1.26 4.24
CA PHE A 62 5.66 2.05 4.60
C PHE A 62 5.87 3.53 4.27
N CYS A 63 7.00 4.11 4.71
CA CYS A 63 7.34 5.50 4.40
C CYS A 63 7.44 5.73 2.89
N ALA A 64 8.04 4.79 2.15
CA ALA A 64 8.09 4.83 0.69
C ALA A 64 6.69 4.76 0.06
N GLY A 65 5.79 3.95 0.61
CA GLY A 65 4.39 3.86 0.16
C GLY A 65 3.60 5.13 0.42
N VAL A 66 3.75 5.72 1.60
CA VAL A 66 3.14 7.03 1.94
C VAL A 66 3.68 8.13 1.01
N ALA A 67 4.99 8.16 0.77
CA ALA A 67 5.60 9.10 -0.16
C ALA A 67 5.09 8.89 -1.60
N PHE A 68 5.01 7.65 -2.07
CA PHE A 68 4.47 7.32 -3.38
C PHE A 68 3.00 7.77 -3.53
N ALA A 69 2.18 7.54 -2.50
CA ALA A 69 0.80 7.99 -2.48
C ALA A 69 0.69 9.51 -2.56
N PHE A 70 1.53 10.24 -1.82
CA PHE A 70 1.52 11.70 -1.77
C PHE A 70 2.01 12.33 -3.08
N TYR A 71 3.11 11.83 -3.65
CA TYR A 71 3.75 12.44 -4.82
C TYR A 71 3.25 11.92 -6.17
N VAL A 72 2.74 10.69 -6.22
CA VAL A 72 2.35 10.03 -7.49
C VAL A 72 0.86 9.69 -7.50
N GLY A 73 0.40 8.87 -6.55
CA GLY A 73 -0.97 8.35 -6.56
C GLY A 73 -2.04 9.45 -6.45
N PHE A 74 -1.92 10.30 -5.44
CA PHE A 74 -2.91 11.33 -5.15
C PHE A 74 -2.95 12.46 -6.20
N PRO A 75 -1.83 13.00 -6.70
CA PRO A 75 -1.86 13.97 -7.79
C PRO A 75 -2.49 13.40 -9.06
N MET A 76 -2.27 12.11 -9.34
CA MET A 76 -2.83 11.46 -10.51
C MET A 76 -4.37 11.44 -10.47
N ILE A 77 -4.96 11.04 -9.34
CA ILE A 77 -6.43 11.02 -9.21
C ILE A 77 -7.04 12.42 -9.23
N ILE A 78 -6.38 13.41 -8.64
CA ILE A 78 -6.85 14.80 -8.68
C ILE A 78 -6.80 15.35 -10.11
N GLN A 79 -5.72 15.11 -10.84
CA GLN A 79 -5.64 15.53 -12.25
C GLN A 79 -6.72 14.87 -13.11
N PHE A 80 -6.99 13.58 -12.87
CA PHE A 80 -8.07 12.89 -13.54
C PHE A 80 -9.45 13.50 -13.23
N ALA A 81 -9.75 13.73 -11.95
CA ALA A 81 -11.01 14.34 -11.52
C ALA A 81 -11.21 15.75 -12.13
N LEU A 82 -10.14 16.55 -12.19
CA LEU A 82 -10.18 17.87 -12.82
C LEU A 82 -10.42 17.79 -14.33
N LYS A 83 -9.73 16.89 -15.04
CA LYS A 83 -9.96 16.64 -16.47
C LYS A 83 -11.40 16.21 -16.75
N LEU A 84 -11.94 15.30 -15.94
CA LEU A 84 -13.31 14.84 -16.06
C LEU A 84 -14.31 16.00 -15.85
N SER A 85 -14.06 16.87 -14.87
CA SER A 85 -14.91 18.04 -14.62
C SER A 85 -14.94 18.99 -15.82
N LEU A 86 -13.79 19.21 -16.48
CA LEU A 86 -13.71 20.00 -17.70
C LEU A 86 -14.51 19.37 -18.85
N THR A 87 -14.39 18.05 -19.06
CA THR A 87 -15.13 17.33 -20.10
C THR A 87 -16.65 17.42 -19.88
N LEU A 88 -17.09 17.44 -18.63
CA LEU A 88 -18.51 17.53 -18.27
C LEU A 88 -19.02 18.99 -18.19
N ASN A 89 -18.16 19.99 -18.40
CA ASN A 89 -18.47 21.42 -18.21
C ASN A 89 -19.01 21.76 -16.80
N ILE A 90 -18.55 21.02 -15.79
CA ILE A 90 -18.94 21.24 -14.39
C ILE A 90 -17.79 21.99 -13.70
N SER A 91 -18.11 23.09 -12.99
CA SER A 91 -17.14 23.79 -12.14
C SER A 91 -17.07 23.13 -10.76
N PRO A 92 -15.98 22.42 -10.41
CA PRO A 92 -15.91 21.69 -9.15
C PRO A 92 -15.66 22.65 -7.98
N VAL A 93 -16.53 22.58 -6.97
CA VAL A 93 -16.28 23.21 -5.66
C VAL A 93 -15.69 22.16 -4.73
N ILE A 94 -14.42 22.33 -4.35
CA ILE A 94 -13.71 21.35 -3.51
C ILE A 94 -13.81 21.75 -2.04
N GLY A 95 -14.43 20.87 -1.26
CA GLY A 95 -14.43 20.95 0.20
C GLY A 95 -13.07 20.56 0.77
N PHE A 96 -12.57 21.35 1.72
CA PHE A 96 -11.30 21.08 2.38
C PHE A 96 -11.28 19.72 3.09
N LYS A 97 -12.37 19.41 3.81
CA LYS A 97 -12.52 18.12 4.51
C LYS A 97 -12.52 16.95 3.53
N ALA A 98 -13.30 17.04 2.44
CA ALA A 98 -13.36 15.98 1.44
C ALA A 98 -11.98 15.72 0.83
N TYR A 99 -11.26 16.79 0.49
CA TYR A 99 -9.88 16.69 0.00
C TYR A 99 -8.95 15.96 0.98
N LEU A 100 -8.99 16.31 2.27
CA LEU A 100 -8.14 15.67 3.27
C LEU A 100 -8.52 14.21 3.57
N VAL A 101 -9.82 13.90 3.60
CA VAL A 101 -10.29 12.51 3.77
C VAL A 101 -9.80 11.65 2.61
N GLU A 102 -9.90 12.17 1.37
CA GLU A 102 -9.36 11.52 0.19
C GLU A 102 -7.84 11.33 0.30
N LEU A 103 -7.10 12.39 0.64
CA LEU A 103 -5.65 12.32 0.79
C LEU A 103 -5.24 11.27 1.83
N ILE A 104 -5.82 11.29 3.03
CA ILE A 104 -5.52 10.35 4.10
C ILE A 104 -5.88 8.92 3.69
N ARG A 105 -7.02 8.71 3.02
CA ARG A 105 -7.42 7.39 2.50
C ARG A 105 -6.36 6.84 1.54
N TRP A 106 -5.87 7.67 0.62
CA TRP A 106 -4.81 7.29 -0.33
C TRP A 106 -3.49 6.97 0.37
N LEU A 107 -3.04 7.84 1.28
CA LEU A 107 -1.80 7.62 2.04
C LEU A 107 -1.83 6.32 2.84
N PHE A 108 -2.93 6.06 3.54
CA PHE A 108 -3.11 4.85 4.33
C PHE A 108 -3.15 3.59 3.46
N THR A 109 -3.95 3.61 2.40
CA THR A 109 -4.12 2.48 1.48
C THR A 109 -2.80 2.08 0.84
N PHE A 110 -2.06 3.03 0.26
CA PHE A 110 -0.77 2.75 -0.36
C PHE A 110 0.33 2.41 0.66
N GLY A 111 0.32 3.01 1.85
CA GLY A 111 1.22 2.62 2.93
C GLY A 111 1.08 1.12 3.29
N ILE A 112 -0.16 0.61 3.34
CA ILE A 112 -0.43 -0.81 3.58
C ILE A 112 -0.09 -1.67 2.35
N LEU A 113 -0.43 -1.24 1.14
CA LEU A 113 -0.11 -2.00 -0.08
C LEU A 113 1.40 -2.18 -0.27
N PHE A 114 2.18 -1.18 0.12
CA PHE A 114 3.62 -1.30 0.10
C PHE A 114 4.16 -2.30 1.13
N GLN A 115 3.35 -2.86 2.04
CA GLN A 115 3.76 -4.00 2.88
C GLN A 115 3.68 -5.35 2.17
N LEU A 116 2.99 -5.42 1.03
CA LEU A 116 2.83 -6.66 0.26
C LEU A 116 4.17 -7.36 -0.03
N PRO A 117 5.27 -6.66 -0.37
CA PRO A 117 6.54 -7.34 -0.63
C PRO A 117 7.10 -8.10 0.54
N ILE A 118 7.03 -7.53 1.74
CA ILE A 118 7.55 -8.17 2.94
C ILE A 118 6.65 -9.34 3.32
N LEU A 119 5.34 -9.19 3.12
CA LEU A 119 4.37 -10.27 3.30
C LEU A 119 4.70 -11.45 2.37
N PHE A 120 4.88 -11.22 1.06
CA PHE A 120 5.24 -12.29 0.12
C PHE A 120 6.60 -12.93 0.43
N ILE A 121 7.60 -12.12 0.80
CA ILE A 121 8.92 -12.66 1.19
C ILE A 121 8.81 -13.52 2.44
N GLY A 122 8.04 -13.08 3.45
CA GLY A 122 7.77 -13.85 4.66
C GLY A 122 7.09 -15.17 4.33
N LEU A 123 5.97 -15.14 3.60
CA LEU A 123 5.24 -16.34 3.21
C LEU A 123 6.10 -17.34 2.44
N ALA A 124 6.92 -16.87 1.50
CA ALA A 124 7.82 -17.75 0.76
C ALA A 124 8.96 -18.31 1.63
N LYS A 125 9.45 -17.53 2.60
CA LYS A 125 10.50 -17.98 3.51
C LYS A 125 10.00 -19.04 4.50
N PHE A 126 8.74 -18.94 4.93
CA PHE A 126 8.10 -19.91 5.83
C PHE A 126 7.59 -21.17 5.11
N GLY A 127 7.85 -21.30 3.80
CA GLY A 127 7.40 -22.44 3.00
C GLY A 127 5.90 -22.44 2.68
N LEU A 128 5.15 -21.39 3.04
CA LEU A 128 3.71 -21.29 2.77
C LEU A 128 3.40 -21.08 1.30
N ILE A 129 4.35 -20.54 0.52
CA ILE A 129 4.20 -20.40 -0.92
C ILE A 129 5.48 -20.84 -1.63
N ASP A 130 5.32 -21.77 -2.58
CA ASP A 130 6.40 -22.17 -3.47
C ASP A 130 6.61 -21.14 -4.60
N THR A 131 7.85 -20.68 -4.73
CA THR A 131 8.30 -19.78 -5.79
C THR A 131 8.09 -20.33 -7.20
N THR A 132 8.09 -21.65 -7.36
CA THR A 132 7.85 -22.30 -8.66
C THR A 132 6.36 -22.24 -9.02
N SER A 133 5.47 -22.54 -8.07
CA SER A 133 4.02 -22.42 -8.17
C SER A 133 3.58 -20.97 -8.41
N LEU A 134 4.22 -19.99 -7.76
CA LEU A 134 3.97 -18.56 -7.97
C LEU A 134 4.15 -18.12 -9.42
N LYS A 135 5.03 -18.75 -10.21
CA LYS A 135 5.16 -18.46 -11.64
C LYS A 135 3.89 -18.84 -12.42
N HIS A 136 3.26 -19.95 -12.06
CA HIS A 136 2.02 -20.40 -12.69
C HIS A 136 0.84 -19.48 -12.34
N TYR A 137 0.82 -18.96 -11.10
CA TYR A 137 -0.26 -18.09 -10.62
C TYR A 137 -0.08 -16.60 -10.92
N ARG A 138 0.99 -16.18 -11.62
CA ARG A 138 1.25 -14.75 -11.96
C ARG A 138 0.05 -14.05 -12.58
N LYS A 139 -0.64 -14.70 -13.52
CA LYS A 139 -1.83 -14.16 -14.18
C LYS A 139 -2.95 -13.82 -13.19
N TYR A 140 -3.14 -14.63 -12.15
CA TYR A 140 -4.15 -14.39 -11.12
C TYR A 140 -3.71 -13.27 -10.18
N ILE A 141 -2.42 -13.17 -9.87
CA ILE A 141 -1.88 -12.09 -9.02
C ILE A 141 -1.96 -10.74 -9.74
N TYR A 142 -1.63 -10.68 -11.03
CA TYR A 142 -1.79 -9.47 -11.82
C TYR A 142 -3.26 -9.05 -11.91
N PHE A 143 -4.17 -10.02 -12.07
CA PHE A 143 -5.60 -9.78 -12.01
C PHE A 143 -6.03 -9.27 -10.63
N ALA A 144 -5.54 -9.85 -9.54
CA ALA A 144 -5.81 -9.36 -8.19
C ALA A 144 -5.29 -7.94 -7.97
N CYS A 145 -4.10 -7.60 -8.48
CA CYS A 145 -3.56 -6.23 -8.45
C CYS A 145 -4.46 -5.26 -9.20
N PHE A 146 -4.98 -5.67 -10.37
CA PHE A 146 -5.93 -4.88 -11.15
C PHE A 146 -7.26 -4.67 -10.42
N VAL A 147 -7.79 -5.71 -9.77
CA VAL A 147 -9.01 -5.60 -8.95
C VAL A 147 -8.77 -4.67 -7.75
N LEU A 148 -7.63 -4.79 -7.06
CA LEU A 148 -7.28 -3.91 -5.95
C LEU A 148 -7.17 -2.44 -6.42
N ALA A 149 -6.50 -2.19 -7.54
CA ALA A 149 -6.41 -0.84 -8.11
C ALA A 149 -7.80 -0.28 -8.46
N SER A 150 -8.70 -1.12 -8.97
CA SER A 150 -10.10 -0.75 -9.28
C SER A 150 -10.97 -0.44 -8.06
N ILE A 151 -10.63 -0.97 -6.87
CA ILE A 151 -11.34 -0.67 -5.62
C ILE A 151 -10.90 0.68 -5.06
N ILE A 152 -9.61 1.01 -5.25
CA ILE A 152 -8.98 2.20 -4.66
C ILE A 152 -9.26 3.43 -5.49
N ALA A 153 -9.08 3.31 -6.80
CA ALA A 153 -9.34 4.35 -7.76
C ALA A 153 -10.71 4.14 -8.42
N PRO A 154 -11.35 5.22 -8.90
CA PRO A 154 -12.56 5.10 -9.71
C PRO A 154 -12.31 4.23 -10.94
N PRO A 155 -13.37 3.65 -11.54
CA PRO A 155 -13.28 2.67 -12.62
C PRO A 155 -12.97 3.32 -13.98
N ASP A 156 -11.92 4.13 -14.05
CA ASP A 156 -11.33 4.57 -15.31
C ASP A 156 -10.22 3.60 -15.73
N LEU A 157 -10.32 3.06 -16.94
CA LEU A 157 -9.38 2.06 -17.44
C LEU A 157 -7.94 2.58 -17.45
N THR A 158 -7.72 3.84 -17.82
CA THR A 158 -6.38 4.40 -18.02
C THR A 158 -5.69 4.62 -16.68
N LEU A 159 -6.39 5.25 -15.73
CA LEU A 159 -5.87 5.50 -14.40
C LEU A 159 -5.65 4.18 -13.63
N ASN A 160 -6.57 3.24 -13.79
CA ASN A 160 -6.47 1.92 -13.17
C ASN A 160 -5.28 1.11 -13.70
N ILE A 161 -5.03 1.10 -15.01
CA ILE A 161 -3.83 0.45 -15.58
C ILE A 161 -2.55 1.09 -15.03
N LEU A 162 -2.50 2.43 -14.93
CA LEU A 162 -1.29 3.09 -14.42
C LEU A 162 -1.03 2.81 -12.94
N LEU A 163 -2.09 2.64 -12.13
CA LEU A 163 -1.97 2.25 -10.71
C LEU A 163 -1.71 0.76 -10.52
N THR A 164 -2.16 -0.08 -11.45
CA THR A 164 -1.86 -1.52 -11.44
C THR A 164 -0.36 -1.77 -11.68
N LEU A 165 0.29 -0.95 -12.49
CA LEU A 165 1.72 -1.07 -12.81
C LEU A 165 2.64 -1.05 -11.56
N PRO A 166 2.58 -0.06 -10.65
CA PRO A 166 3.39 -0.06 -9.43
C PRO A 166 3.08 -1.24 -8.50
N LEU A 167 1.82 -1.71 -8.45
CA LEU A 167 1.44 -2.91 -7.70
C LEU A 167 2.11 -4.16 -8.26
N ILE A 168 2.11 -4.34 -9.59
CA ILE A 168 2.80 -5.44 -10.26
C ILE A 168 4.31 -5.33 -10.04
N LEU A 169 4.89 -4.13 -10.12
CA LEU A 169 6.32 -3.91 -9.84
C LEU A 169 6.69 -4.31 -8.41
N LEU A 170 5.88 -3.94 -7.42
CA LEU A 170 6.08 -4.37 -6.03
C LEU A 170 6.08 -5.90 -5.94
N PHE A 171 5.11 -6.56 -6.57
CA PHE A 171 5.05 -8.03 -6.59
C PHE A 171 6.30 -8.65 -7.25
N GLU A 172 6.70 -8.18 -8.43
CA GLU A 172 7.89 -8.69 -9.13
C GLU A 172 9.17 -8.45 -8.33
N PHE A 173 9.30 -7.29 -7.70
CA PHE A 173 10.42 -6.97 -6.81
C PHE A 173 10.49 -7.95 -5.63
N SER A 174 9.33 -8.30 -5.06
CA SER A 174 9.22 -9.31 -4.00
C SER A 174 9.73 -10.67 -4.47
N MET A 175 9.24 -11.12 -5.63
CA MET A 175 9.62 -12.41 -6.21
C MET A 175 11.11 -12.47 -6.56
N PHE A 176 11.68 -11.35 -7.01
CA PHE A 176 13.11 -11.21 -7.24
C PHE A 176 13.90 -11.44 -5.95
N ILE A 177 13.57 -10.74 -4.86
CA ILE A 177 14.25 -10.91 -3.56
C ILE A 177 14.14 -12.35 -3.04
N VAL A 178 12.96 -12.96 -3.14
CA VAL A 178 12.75 -14.35 -2.72
C VAL A 178 13.65 -15.30 -3.50
N LYS A 179 13.74 -15.15 -4.83
CA LYS A 179 14.60 -16.00 -5.67
C LYS A 179 16.08 -15.90 -5.30
N PHE A 180 16.55 -14.72 -4.89
CA PHE A 180 17.92 -14.53 -4.41
C PHE A 180 18.14 -15.13 -3.02
N THR A 181 17.16 -15.00 -2.13
CA THR A 181 17.29 -15.42 -0.72
C THR A 181 17.07 -16.92 -0.53
N CYS A 182 16.15 -17.53 -1.28
CA CYS A 182 15.78 -18.95 -1.16
C CYS A 182 16.55 -19.88 -2.11
N ARG A 183 17.55 -19.37 -2.85
CA ARG A 183 18.31 -20.12 -3.87
C ARG A 183 19.17 -21.30 -3.36
N GLY A 184 19.09 -21.62 -2.06
CA GLY A 184 19.92 -22.63 -1.41
C GLY A 184 19.22 -23.54 -0.39
N LYS A 185 17.89 -23.53 -0.28
CA LYS A 185 17.18 -24.51 0.55
C LYS A 185 16.18 -25.30 -0.30
N PRO A 186 16.33 -26.64 -0.42
CA PRO A 186 15.29 -27.47 -1.01
C PRO A 186 13.99 -27.31 -0.18
N PRO A 187 12.82 -27.49 -0.80
CA PRO A 187 11.55 -27.51 -0.08
C PRO A 187 11.66 -28.57 1.03
N THR A 188 11.56 -28.11 2.28
CA THR A 188 11.46 -29.01 3.42
C THR A 188 9.98 -29.14 3.72
N HIS A 189 9.42 -30.22 3.19
CA HIS A 189 8.12 -30.86 3.46
C HIS A 189 6.86 -29.99 3.36
#